data_AF-A0A941I0X3-F1
#
_entry.id   AF-A0A941I0X3-F1
#
_cell.length_a   1.000
_cell.length_b   1.000
_cell.length_c   1.000
_cell.angle_alpha   90.00
_cell.angle_beta   90.00
_cell.angle_gamma   90.00
#
_symmetry.space_group_name_H-M   'P 1'
#
loop_
_entity.id
_entity.type
_entity.pdbx_description
1 polymer ?
#
loop_
_entity_poly.entity_id
_entity_poly.type
_entity_poly.pdbx_seq_one_letter_code
_entity_poly.pdbx_strand_id
1 'polypeptide(L)'
;MSTPTSGEDVMHEITPREARRRLDHLEAATANRDAERRIHALATAGFGVLMGGYLTISRVVEETRFETVALVLYVVLLGALAAWQTRGALAWPRHARRTSWLGLGGTFVLFMGAVVLFNVREVAREDGGAPGPENVVLLVAAGVLTATPMLVAAVRIRRGGGV
;
A
#
# COMPACT_ATOMS: atom_id res chain seq x y z
N MET A 1 -49.62 -17.55 -50.75
CA MET A 1 -49.58 -16.70 -49.53
C MET A 1 -48.69 -17.46 -48.57
N SER A 2 -47.40 -17.09 -48.56
CA SER A 2 -46.31 -17.89 -48.00
C SER A 2 -45.61 -17.03 -46.95
N THR A 3 -45.61 -17.48 -45.70
CA THR A 3 -44.73 -16.94 -44.65
C THR A 3 -43.85 -18.10 -44.18
N PRO A 4 -42.56 -18.14 -44.58
CA PRO A 4 -41.64 -19.10 -44.00
C PRO A 4 -41.37 -18.68 -42.55
N THR A 5 -41.76 -19.58 -41.65
CA THR A 5 -41.22 -19.66 -40.29
C THR A 5 -39.77 -20.13 -40.40
N SER A 6 -38.82 -19.22 -40.31
CA SER A 6 -37.44 -19.56 -40.03
C SER A 6 -36.98 -18.70 -38.87
N GLY A 7 -37.29 -19.20 -37.67
CA GLY A 7 -36.54 -18.88 -36.48
C GLY A 7 -35.12 -19.43 -36.64
N GLU A 8 -34.30 -18.71 -37.40
CA GLU A 8 -32.86 -18.72 -37.19
C GLU A 8 -32.62 -17.91 -35.93
N ASP A 9 -32.89 -18.56 -34.80
CA ASP A 9 -32.16 -18.33 -33.58
C ASP A 9 -30.68 -18.54 -33.96
N VAL A 10 -30.00 -17.43 -34.26
CA VAL A 10 -28.57 -17.37 -34.48
C VAL A 10 -27.94 -17.69 -33.12
N MET A 11 -27.98 -18.98 -32.77
CA MET A 11 -27.00 -19.61 -31.93
C MET A 11 -25.67 -19.31 -32.62
N HIS A 12 -25.05 -18.21 -32.21
CA HIS A 12 -23.67 -17.89 -32.53
C HIS A 12 -22.84 -19.05 -32.01
N GLU A 13 -22.70 -20.08 -32.83
CA GLU A 13 -21.92 -21.26 -32.54
C GLU A 13 -20.47 -20.79 -32.53
N ILE A 14 -20.02 -20.40 -31.34
CA ILE A 14 -18.65 -19.95 -31.11
C ILE A 14 -17.76 -21.08 -31.60
N THR A 15 -17.02 -20.84 -32.67
CA THR A 15 -16.14 -21.86 -33.21
C THR A 15 -15.16 -22.27 -32.11
N PRO A 16 -14.77 -23.56 -31.99
CA PRO A 16 -13.83 -24.00 -30.95
C PRO A 16 -12.53 -23.19 -30.90
N ARG A 17 -12.10 -22.61 -32.02
CA ARG A 17 -10.95 -21.68 -32.09
C ARG A 17 -11.23 -20.33 -31.44
N GLU A 18 -12.45 -19.83 -31.56
CA GLU A 18 -12.89 -18.56 -30.99
C GLU A 18 -13.17 -18.67 -29.49
N ALA A 19 -13.65 -19.84 -29.04
CA ALA A 19 -13.73 -20.18 -27.62
C ALA A 19 -12.32 -20.23 -26.97
N ARG A 20 -11.35 -20.86 -27.63
CA ARG A 20 -9.94 -20.89 -27.17
C ARG A 20 -9.31 -19.50 -27.14
N ARG A 21 -9.47 -18.69 -28.19
CA ARG A 21 -8.98 -17.30 -28.20
C ARG A 21 -9.59 -16.45 -27.09
N ARG A 22 -10.89 -16.62 -26.79
CA ARG A 22 -11.53 -15.91 -25.67
C ARG A 22 -10.98 -16.38 -24.32
N LEU A 23 -10.74 -17.67 -24.14
CA LEU A 23 -10.09 -18.20 -22.93
C LEU A 23 -8.67 -17.68 -22.77
N ASP A 24 -7.84 -17.76 -23.81
CA ASP A 24 -6.45 -17.23 -23.79
C ASP A 24 -6.44 -15.74 -23.44
N HIS A 25 -7.37 -14.97 -24.00
CA HIS A 25 -7.47 -13.54 -23.73
C HIS A 25 -7.93 -13.24 -22.30
N LEU A 26 -8.84 -14.06 -21.73
CA LEU A 26 -9.28 -13.96 -20.34
C LEU A 26 -8.20 -14.40 -19.36
N GLU A 27 -7.44 -15.45 -19.67
CA GLU A 27 -6.29 -15.89 -18.88
C GLU A 27 -5.20 -14.82 -18.85
N ALA A 28 -4.82 -14.27 -20.01
CA ALA A 28 -3.85 -13.18 -20.09
C ALA A 28 -4.32 -11.93 -19.33
N ALA A 29 -5.61 -11.58 -19.43
CA ALA A 29 -6.18 -10.46 -18.68
C ALA A 29 -6.18 -10.72 -17.16
N THR A 30 -6.37 -11.98 -16.73
CA THR A 30 -6.37 -12.35 -15.31
C THR A 30 -4.95 -12.34 -14.74
N ALA A 31 -3.98 -12.89 -15.48
CA ALA A 31 -2.57 -12.85 -15.11
C ALA A 31 -2.04 -11.42 -14.95
N ASN A 32 -2.40 -10.52 -15.88
CA ASN A 32 -2.03 -9.11 -15.80
C ASN A 32 -2.64 -8.42 -14.55
N ARG A 33 -3.92 -8.66 -14.24
CA ARG A 33 -4.55 -8.12 -13.03
C ARG A 33 -3.90 -8.62 -11.74
N ASP A 34 -3.48 -9.88 -11.71
CA ASP A 34 -2.79 -10.44 -10.53
C ASP A 34 -1.39 -9.86 -10.36
N ALA A 35 -0.66 -9.63 -11.46
CA ALA A 35 0.62 -8.94 -11.42
C ALA A 35 0.48 -7.49 -10.91
N GLU A 36 -0.49 -6.75 -11.41
CA GLU A 36 -0.80 -5.38 -10.95
C GLU A 36 -1.17 -5.35 -9.46
N ARG A 37 -2.02 -6.29 -9.00
CA ARG A 37 -2.37 -6.41 -7.57
C ARG A 37 -1.16 -6.66 -6.68
N ARG A 38 -0.21 -7.49 -7.13
CA ARG A 38 1.03 -7.76 -6.38
C ARG A 38 1.90 -6.52 -6.25
N ILE A 39 2.10 -5.78 -7.34
CA ILE A 39 2.87 -4.53 -7.34
C ILE A 39 2.24 -3.53 -6.36
N HIS A 40 0.92 -3.38 -6.40
CA HIS A 40 0.22 -2.52 -5.47
C HIS A 40 0.35 -2.95 -4.03
N ALA A 41 0.12 -4.23 -3.72
CA ALA A 41 0.27 -4.74 -2.37
C ALA A 41 1.69 -4.51 -1.83
N LEU A 42 2.71 -4.73 -2.67
CA LEU A 42 4.11 -4.47 -2.31
C LEU A 42 4.39 -2.98 -2.08
N ALA A 43 3.91 -2.10 -2.95
CA ALA A 43 4.05 -0.67 -2.77
C ALA A 43 3.36 -0.19 -1.49
N THR A 44 2.12 -0.61 -1.24
CA THR A 44 1.38 -0.28 0.00
C THR A 44 2.14 -0.78 1.24
N ALA A 45 2.61 -2.04 1.24
CA ALA A 45 3.41 -2.54 2.35
C ALA A 45 4.69 -1.71 2.55
N GLY A 46 5.38 -1.37 1.45
CA GLY A 46 6.59 -0.56 1.46
C GLY A 46 6.37 0.83 2.05
N PHE A 47 5.26 1.51 1.73
CA PHE A 47 4.91 2.80 2.34
C PHE A 47 4.76 2.69 3.86
N GLY A 48 4.07 1.65 4.34
CA GLY A 48 3.92 1.39 5.78
C GLY A 48 5.26 1.17 6.47
N VAL A 49 6.11 0.32 5.88
CA VAL A 49 7.46 0.02 6.40
C VAL A 49 8.34 1.27 6.41
N LEU A 50 8.31 2.08 5.35
CA LEU A 50 9.08 3.32 5.29
C LEU A 50 8.61 4.33 6.35
N MET A 51 7.30 4.53 6.51
CA MET A 51 6.75 5.44 7.53
C MET A 51 7.13 5.00 8.95
N GLY A 52 6.91 3.73 9.29
CA GLY A 52 7.22 3.19 10.62
C GLY A 52 8.73 3.10 10.90
N GLY A 53 9.51 2.74 9.88
CA GLY A 53 10.97 2.73 9.95
C GLY A 53 11.53 4.13 10.12
N TYR A 54 11.04 5.10 9.35
CA TYR A 54 11.45 6.50 9.49
C TYR A 54 11.14 7.06 10.87
N LEU A 55 9.94 6.80 11.43
CA LEU A 55 9.61 7.20 12.81
C LEU A 55 10.65 6.70 13.83
N THR A 56 11.08 5.44 13.68
CA THR A 56 12.05 4.82 14.58
C THR A 56 13.44 5.41 14.38
N ILE A 57 13.88 5.50 13.12
CA ILE A 57 15.22 5.97 12.76
C ILE A 57 15.38 7.46 13.08
N SER A 58 14.38 8.29 12.75
CA SER A 58 14.44 9.74 12.95
C SER A 58 14.68 10.11 14.41
N ARG A 59 14.08 9.36 15.35
CA ARG A 59 14.28 9.52 16.79
C ARG A 59 15.63 9.04 17.30
N VAL A 60 16.22 8.05 16.63
CA VAL A 60 17.57 7.55 16.99
C VAL A 60 18.66 8.49 16.49
N VAL A 61 18.42 9.16 15.36
CA VAL A 61 19.39 10.08 14.74
C VAL A 61 19.10 11.56 15.03
N GLU A 62 18.11 11.83 15.86
CA GLU A 62 17.72 13.18 16.29
C GLU A 62 18.93 13.91 16.90
N GLU A 63 19.11 15.19 16.54
CA GLU A 63 20.26 16.03 16.93
C GLU A 63 21.63 15.54 16.44
N THR A 64 21.69 14.55 15.56
CA THR A 64 22.93 14.11 14.91
C THR A 64 23.06 14.68 13.51
N ARG A 65 24.30 14.71 12.99
CA ARG A 65 24.57 15.09 11.58
C ARG A 65 23.84 14.24 10.53
N PHE A 66 23.27 13.11 10.92
CA PHE A 66 22.58 12.18 10.03
C PHE A 66 21.08 12.45 9.92
N GLU A 67 20.51 13.36 10.71
CA GLU A 67 19.08 13.68 10.68
C GLU A 67 18.60 14.09 9.28
N THR A 68 19.26 15.09 8.69
CA THR A 68 18.96 15.55 7.32
C THR A 68 19.15 14.44 6.30
N VAL A 69 20.18 13.60 6.46
CA VAL A 69 20.46 12.48 5.55
C VAL A 69 19.35 11.44 5.62
N ALA A 70 18.88 11.10 6.82
CA ALA A 70 17.78 10.16 7.02
C ALA A 70 16.48 10.67 6.42
N LEU A 71 16.16 11.97 6.60
CA LEU A 71 15.00 12.60 5.98
C LEU A 71 15.09 12.59 4.44
N VAL A 72 16.23 12.99 3.87
CA VAL A 72 16.41 13.00 2.41
C VAL A 72 16.29 11.59 1.84
N LEU A 73 16.94 10.60 2.46
CA LEU A 73 16.84 9.21 2.04
C LEU A 73 15.40 8.70 2.10
N TYR A 74 14.68 9.03 3.18
CA TYR A 74 13.28 8.68 3.33
C TYR A 74 12.39 9.27 2.23
N VAL A 75 12.53 10.56 1.93
CA VAL A 75 11.78 11.23 0.85
C VAL A 75 12.10 10.63 -0.51
N VAL A 76 13.38 10.35 -0.78
CA VAL A 76 13.83 9.72 -2.03
C VAL A 76 13.23 8.31 -2.17
N LEU A 77 13.25 7.51 -1.10
CA LEU A 77 12.66 6.16 -1.11
C LEU A 77 11.15 6.19 -1.32
N LEU A 78 10.44 7.12 -0.67
CA LEU A 78 9.02 7.33 -0.91
C LEU A 78 8.73 7.71 -2.37
N GLY A 79 9.51 8.65 -2.92
CA GLY A 79 9.39 9.08 -4.30
C GLY A 79 9.65 7.95 -5.29
N ALA A 80 10.69 7.15 -5.05
CA ALA A 80 11.02 5.98 -5.85
C ALA A 80 9.89 4.94 -5.79
N LEU A 81 9.31 4.69 -4.61
CA LEU A 81 8.21 3.76 -4.42
C LEU A 81 6.93 4.25 -5.13
N ALA A 82 6.62 5.55 -5.02
CA ALA A 82 5.50 6.17 -5.71
C ALA A 82 5.67 6.11 -7.24
N ALA A 83 6.87 6.39 -7.75
CA ALA A 83 7.18 6.31 -9.16
C ALA A 83 7.08 4.86 -9.69
N TRP A 84 7.60 3.90 -8.93
CA TRP A 84 7.49 2.47 -9.25
C TRP A 84 6.03 2.01 -9.27
N GLN A 85 5.25 2.39 -8.27
CA GLN A 85 3.80 2.10 -8.23
C GLN A 85 3.07 2.70 -9.44
N THR A 86 3.40 3.94 -9.82
CA THR A 86 2.75 4.63 -10.95
C THR A 86 3.10 3.98 -12.29
N ARG A 87 4.35 3.53 -12.47
CA ARG A 87 4.78 2.84 -13.70
C ARG A 87 4.16 1.45 -13.86
N GLY A 88 3.89 0.75 -12.75
CA GLY A 88 3.36 -0.62 -12.77
C GLY A 88 1.83 -0.73 -12.82
N ALA A 89 1.09 0.38 -12.76
CA ALA A 89 -0.36 0.39 -12.56
C ALA A 89 -1.10 1.17 -13.65
N LEU A 90 -1.18 0.61 -14.85
CA LEU A 90 -1.85 1.24 -15.99
C LEU A 90 -3.38 1.01 -15.98
N ALA A 91 -3.89 -0.03 -15.33
CA ALA A 91 -5.33 -0.32 -15.22
C ALA A 91 -5.81 -0.28 -13.76
N TRP A 92 -6.40 0.85 -13.33
CA TRP A 92 -6.80 1.04 -11.93
C TRP A 92 -8.29 0.73 -11.69
N PRO A 93 -8.65 -0.37 -11.00
CA PRO A 93 -10.01 -0.54 -10.48
C PRO A 93 -10.25 0.39 -9.28
N ARG A 94 -11.38 1.12 -9.28
CA ARG A 94 -11.74 2.16 -8.30
C ARG A 94 -11.69 1.71 -6.82
N HIS A 95 -11.91 0.42 -6.54
CA HIS A 95 -11.98 -0.12 -5.18
C HIS A 95 -10.61 -0.27 -4.50
N ALA A 96 -9.57 -0.68 -5.24
CA ALA A 96 -8.21 -0.78 -4.70
C ALA A 96 -7.68 0.58 -4.23
N ARG A 97 -8.11 1.66 -4.89
CA ARG A 97 -7.76 3.04 -4.54
C ARG A 97 -8.28 3.42 -3.15
N ARG A 98 -9.53 3.07 -2.81
CA ARG A 98 -10.12 3.39 -1.48
C ARG A 98 -9.39 2.67 -0.34
N THR A 99 -9.08 1.38 -0.51
CA THR A 99 -8.37 0.60 0.52
C THR A 99 -6.97 1.15 0.78
N SER A 100 -6.25 1.56 -0.26
CA SER A 100 -4.94 2.20 -0.12
C SER A 100 -5.03 3.55 0.60
N TRP A 101 -6.06 4.36 0.30
CA TRP A 101 -6.27 5.64 0.98
C TRP A 101 -6.63 5.48 2.45
N LEU A 102 -7.45 4.49 2.80
CA LEU A 102 -7.76 4.18 4.19
C LEU A 102 -6.52 3.69 4.95
N GLY A 103 -5.71 2.83 4.33
CA GLY A 103 -4.44 2.39 4.90
C GLY A 103 -3.46 3.54 5.12
N LEU A 104 -3.35 4.44 4.13
CA LEU A 104 -2.51 5.64 4.22
C LEU A 104 -3.01 6.60 5.30
N GLY A 105 -4.30 6.92 5.32
CA GLY A 105 -4.90 7.78 6.32
C GLY A 105 -4.71 7.23 7.74
N GLY A 106 -4.97 5.93 7.94
CA GLY A 106 -4.74 5.28 9.23
C GLY A 106 -3.28 5.29 9.67
N THR A 107 -2.35 4.99 8.76
CA THR A 107 -0.91 5.04 9.02
C THR A 107 -0.45 6.46 9.35
N PHE A 108 -0.94 7.46 8.63
CA PHE A 108 -0.61 8.86 8.87
C PHE A 108 -1.11 9.35 10.23
N VAL A 109 -2.35 9.00 10.61
CA VAL A 109 -2.91 9.33 11.93
C VAL A 109 -2.11 8.67 13.05
N LEU A 110 -1.75 7.39 12.92
CA LEU A 110 -0.91 6.72 13.91
C LEU A 110 0.49 7.33 13.98
N PHE A 111 1.09 7.67 12.84
CA PHE A 111 2.40 8.32 12.78
C PHE A 111 2.36 9.68 13.51
N MET A 112 1.38 10.52 13.21
CA MET A 112 1.21 11.82 13.89
C MET A 112 0.94 11.64 15.38
N GLY A 113 0.08 10.69 15.76
CA GLY A 113 -0.19 10.37 17.16
C GLY A 113 1.06 9.92 17.91
N ALA A 114 1.90 9.09 17.28
CA ALA A 114 3.17 8.66 17.86
C ALA A 114 4.16 9.83 18.00
N VAL A 115 4.29 10.69 16.99
CA VAL A 115 5.15 11.89 17.06
C VAL A 115 4.72 12.80 18.22
N VAL A 116 3.43 13.10 18.34
CA VAL A 116 2.89 13.92 19.44
C VAL A 116 3.12 13.23 20.79
N LEU A 117 2.86 11.93 20.89
CA LEU A 117 3.07 11.17 22.12
C LEU A 117 4.53 11.21 22.57
N PHE A 118 5.48 10.99 21.66
CA PHE A 118 6.90 11.00 21.98
C PHE A 118 7.39 12.41 22.34
N ASN A 119 6.91 13.46 21.66
CA ASN A 119 7.21 14.84 22.05
C ASN A 119 6.70 15.16 23.47
N VAL A 120 5.47 14.77 23.81
CA VAL A 120 4.90 14.99 25.15
C VAL A 120 5.69 14.21 26.22
N ARG A 121 6.08 12.96 25.91
CA ARG A 121 6.91 12.15 26.82
C ARG A 121 8.29 12.74 27.02
N GLU A 122 8.87 13.34 25.98
CA GLU A 122 10.17 13.99 26.03
C GLU A 122 10.14 15.19 26.97
N VAL A 123 9.20 16.11 26.77
CA VAL A 123 8.98 17.25 27.67
C VAL A 123 8.76 16.80 29.12
N ALA A 124 7.90 15.80 29.34
CA ALA A 124 7.63 15.29 30.69
C ALA A 124 8.86 14.65 31.37
N ARG A 125 9.77 14.05 30.59
CA ARG A 125 11.02 13.47 31.11
C ARG A 125 12.03 14.57 31.47
N GLU A 126 12.11 15.63 30.67
CA GLU A 126 12.94 16.80 30.94
C GLU A 126 12.50 17.50 32.23
N ASP A 127 11.20 17.77 32.37
CA ASP A 127 10.62 18.38 33.57
C ASP A 127 10.79 17.51 34.82
N GLY A 128 10.77 16.18 34.65
CA GLY A 128 10.97 15.20 35.71
C GLY A 128 12.42 14.97 36.13
N GLY A 129 13.39 15.66 35.53
CA GLY A 129 14.82 15.55 35.85
C GLY A 129 15.47 14.24 35.38
N ALA A 130 14.86 13.54 34.42
CA ALA A 130 15.40 12.34 33.80
C ALA A 130 15.69 12.54 32.29
N PRO A 131 16.57 13.50 31.92
CA PRO A 131 16.96 13.69 30.54
C PRO A 131 17.73 12.46 30.05
N GLY A 132 17.26 11.86 28.98
CA GLY A 132 17.86 10.64 28.42
C GLY A 132 17.11 10.13 27.20
N PRO A 133 17.79 9.32 26.36
CA PRO A 133 17.21 8.79 25.13
C PRO A 133 15.98 7.93 25.43
N GLU A 134 14.94 8.06 24.59
CA GLU A 134 13.74 7.22 24.71
C GLU A 134 14.09 5.74 24.52
N ASN A 135 13.29 4.87 25.13
CA ASN A 135 13.51 3.44 25.04
C ASN A 135 13.32 2.93 23.59
N VAL A 136 14.39 2.39 23.02
CA VAL A 136 14.42 1.88 21.63
C VAL A 136 13.34 0.83 21.37
N VAL A 137 12.99 0.00 22.36
CA VAL A 137 11.93 -1.01 22.21
C VAL A 137 10.57 -0.34 22.01
N LEU A 138 10.30 0.77 22.72
CA LEU A 138 9.08 1.55 22.56
C LEU A 138 9.03 2.24 21.18
N LEU A 139 10.16 2.77 20.70
CA LEU A 139 10.26 3.36 19.36
C LEU A 139 9.97 2.31 18.27
N VAL A 140 10.60 1.13 18.35
CA VAL A 140 10.38 0.02 17.41
C VAL A 140 8.93 -0.44 17.45
N ALA A 141 8.35 -0.61 18.64
CA ALA A 141 6.95 -1.00 18.79
C ALA A 141 6.00 0.03 18.16
N ALA A 142 6.25 1.34 18.37
CA ALA A 142 5.48 2.40 17.74
C ALA A 142 5.64 2.42 16.22
N GLY A 143 6.85 2.18 15.70
CA GLY A 143 7.11 2.03 14.27
C GLY A 143 6.31 0.88 13.65
N VAL A 144 6.34 -0.29 14.29
CA VAL A 144 5.57 -1.48 13.85
C VAL A 144 4.06 -1.21 13.90
N LEU A 145 3.58 -0.61 14.98
CA LEU A 145 2.16 -0.26 15.13
C LEU A 145 1.72 0.72 14.03
N THR A 146 2.55 1.72 13.74
CA THR A 146 2.31 2.70 12.69
C THR A 146 2.24 2.05 11.31
N ALA A 147 3.11 1.07 11.01
CA ALA A 147 3.11 0.36 9.73
C ALA A 147 1.89 -0.56 9.54
N THR A 148 1.22 -0.95 10.63
CA THR A 148 0.18 -1.99 10.64
C THR A 148 -0.99 -1.72 9.68
N PRO A 149 -1.61 -0.52 9.62
CA PRO A 149 -2.75 -0.26 8.73
C PRO A 149 -2.40 -0.46 7.24
N MET A 150 -1.21 -0.03 6.83
CA MET A 150 -0.67 -0.22 5.48
C MET A 150 -0.40 -1.70 5.18
N LEU A 151 0.18 -2.45 6.12
CA LEU A 151 0.39 -3.89 5.97
C LEU A 151 -0.94 -4.66 5.84
N VAL A 152 -1.95 -4.30 6.64
CA VAL A 152 -3.29 -4.87 6.55
C VAL A 152 -3.94 -4.53 5.20
N ALA A 153 -3.82 -3.28 4.74
CA ALA A 153 -4.30 -2.87 3.42
C ALA A 153 -3.62 -3.65 2.29
N ALA A 154 -2.29 -3.83 2.36
CA ALA A 154 -1.52 -4.62 1.41
C ALA A 154 -1.99 -6.08 1.33
N VAL A 155 -2.21 -6.73 2.49
CA VAL A 155 -2.74 -8.09 2.55
C VAL A 155 -4.13 -8.18 1.93
N ARG A 156 -5.00 -7.19 2.17
CA ARG A 156 -6.35 -7.14 1.54
C ARG A 156 -6.28 -6.97 0.02
N ILE A 157 -5.43 -6.07 -0.47
CA ILE A 157 -5.21 -5.86 -1.91
C ILE A 157 -4.70 -7.16 -2.56
N ARG A 158 -3.73 -7.84 -1.93
CA ARG A 158 -3.17 -9.11 -2.42
C ARG A 158 -4.21 -10.23 -2.47
N ARG A 159 -5.12 -10.30 -1.50
CA ARG A 159 -6.18 -11.33 -1.45
C ARG A 159 -7.35 -11.05 -2.41
N GLY A 160 -7.34 -9.92 -3.13
CA GLY A 160 -8.44 -9.53 -4.01
C GLY A 160 -9.73 -9.16 -3.26
N GLY A 161 -9.66 -8.96 -1.95
CA GLY A 161 -10.82 -8.75 -1.08
C GLY A 161 -11.36 -7.33 -1.17
N GLY A 162 -12.25 -7.11 -2.14
CA GLY A 162 -13.41 -6.24 -1.94
C GLY A 162 -14.59 -7.14 -1.57
N VAL A 163 -15.25 -6.82 -0.44
CA VAL A 163 -16.67 -7.15 -0.28
C VAL A 163 -17.44 -6.48 -1.42
#